data_AF-A0A6I5NXD6-F1
#
_entry.id   AF-A0A6I5NXD6-F1
#
_cell.length_a   1.000
_cell.length_b   1.000
_cell.length_c   1.000
_cell.angle_alpha   90.00
_cell.angle_beta   90.00
_cell.angle_gamma   90.00
#
_symmetry.space_group_name_H-M   'P 1'
#
loop_
_entity.id
_entity.type
_entity.pdbx_description
1 polymer ?
#
loop_
_entity_poly.entity_id
_entity_poly.type
_entity_poly.pdbx_seq_one_letter_code
_entity_poly.pdbx_strand_id
1 'polypeptide(L)'
;MVTSKFKTLKTAAIVLYHDLGEWTYDTYADINRKYFGNAIALGGVQWGLTPYGSSIGFYNPKFDTITLHQSLALRERLAYDVLLHEMIHQYLHQTKRYGADDDAHHSQVWCDQLNRIGQLLELPYYYTLWRKTTERLPIDDPIIKGRYCDIETRRVRRPPTKAQSTWVPVDEQAKSIAESKELSLANHSQLLHFPQNSRPKGYYNDHEVRLLQENLSNSNAD
;
A
#
# COMPACT_ATOMS: atom_id res chain seq x y z
N MET A 1 12.66 -17.17 -14.28
CA MET A 1 13.24 -18.09 -13.27
C MET A 1 13.27 -17.39 -11.93
N VAL A 2 12.89 -18.08 -10.86
CA VAL A 2 13.03 -17.54 -9.50
C VAL A 2 14.51 -17.60 -9.10
N THR A 3 15.09 -16.47 -8.68
CA THR A 3 16.50 -16.40 -8.30
C THR A 3 16.73 -17.02 -6.92
N SER A 4 17.95 -17.48 -6.64
CA SER A 4 18.36 -17.95 -5.30
C SER A 4 18.12 -16.87 -4.22
N LYS A 5 18.36 -15.60 -4.58
CA LYS A 5 18.06 -14.43 -3.74
C LYS A 5 16.57 -14.36 -3.36
N PHE A 6 15.66 -14.48 -4.32
CA PHE A 6 14.21 -14.39 -4.04
C PHE A 6 13.73 -15.52 -3.12
N LYS A 7 14.22 -16.75 -3.33
CA LYS A 7 13.92 -17.88 -2.43
C LYS A 7 14.36 -17.60 -0.99
N THR A 8 15.59 -17.11 -0.82
CA THR A 8 16.13 -16.76 0.50
C THR A 8 15.30 -15.68 1.19
N LEU A 9 14.90 -14.64 0.44
CA LEU A 9 14.06 -13.57 0.96
C LEU A 9 12.65 -14.06 1.34
N LYS A 10 12.04 -14.93 0.53
CA LYS A 10 10.76 -15.57 0.87
C LYS A 10 10.88 -16.37 2.17
N THR A 11 11.91 -17.21 2.30
CA THR A 11 12.17 -17.99 3.52
C THR A 11 12.32 -17.08 4.74
N ALA A 12 13.08 -15.99 4.63
CA ALA A 12 13.22 -15.03 5.73
C ALA A 12 11.88 -14.38 6.11
N ALA A 13 11.05 -14.01 5.12
CA ALA A 13 9.74 -13.44 5.37
C ALA A 13 8.79 -14.43 6.06
N ILE A 14 8.83 -15.71 5.69
CA ILE A 14 8.06 -16.77 6.37
C ILE A 14 8.50 -16.92 7.82
N VAL A 15 9.81 -16.87 8.11
CA VAL A 15 10.31 -16.95 9.49
C VAL A 15 9.84 -15.75 10.32
N LEU A 16 9.82 -14.56 9.74
CA LEU A 16 9.49 -13.32 10.46
C LEU A 16 7.99 -13.06 10.59
N TYR A 17 7.20 -13.44 9.58
CA TYR A 17 5.80 -13.05 9.44
C TYR A 17 4.85 -14.23 9.20
N HIS A 18 5.34 -15.47 9.25
CA HIS A 18 4.58 -16.69 9.04
C HIS A 18 3.80 -16.65 7.71
N ASP A 19 2.52 -17.03 7.73
CA ASP A 19 1.61 -17.07 6.57
C ASP A 19 1.56 -15.75 5.81
N LEU A 20 1.66 -14.62 6.52
CA LEU A 20 1.67 -13.29 5.88
C LEU A 20 2.91 -13.11 5.01
N GLY A 21 4.06 -13.62 5.46
CA GLY A 21 5.31 -13.59 4.70
C GLY A 21 5.24 -14.45 3.45
N GLU A 22 4.66 -15.66 3.55
CA GLU A 22 4.43 -16.53 2.41
C GLU A 22 3.50 -15.87 1.37
N TRP A 23 2.32 -15.46 1.83
CA TRP A 23 1.32 -14.78 1.00
C TRP A 23 1.90 -13.59 0.26
N THR A 24 2.70 -12.76 0.95
CA THR A 24 3.29 -11.55 0.37
C THR A 24 4.18 -11.88 -0.82
N TYR A 25 5.06 -12.87 -0.68
CA TYR A 25 6.02 -13.23 -1.72
C TYR A 25 5.36 -13.96 -2.90
N ASP A 26 4.37 -14.82 -2.63
CA ASP A 26 3.62 -15.47 -3.70
C ASP A 26 2.77 -14.47 -4.50
N THR A 27 2.12 -13.55 -3.80
CA THR A 27 1.37 -12.44 -4.42
C THR A 27 2.30 -11.54 -5.22
N TYR A 28 3.47 -11.19 -4.68
CA TYR A 28 4.47 -10.37 -5.37
C TYR A 28 4.94 -11.01 -6.68
N ALA A 29 5.21 -12.32 -6.67
CA ALA A 29 5.60 -13.07 -7.86
C ALA A 29 4.44 -13.18 -8.87
N ASP A 30 3.21 -13.42 -8.41
CA ASP A 30 2.03 -13.50 -9.27
C ASP A 30 1.74 -12.16 -9.95
N ILE A 31 1.76 -11.05 -9.21
CA ILE A 31 1.56 -9.71 -9.76
C ILE A 31 2.62 -9.42 -10.83
N ASN A 32 3.90 -9.73 -10.57
CA ASN A 32 4.98 -9.51 -11.53
C ASN A 32 4.75 -10.31 -12.83
N ARG A 33 4.35 -11.57 -12.69
CA ARG A 33 4.01 -12.43 -13.84
C ARG A 33 2.81 -11.86 -14.62
N LYS A 34 1.71 -11.55 -13.93
CA LYS A 34 0.42 -11.18 -14.52
C LYS A 34 0.43 -9.80 -15.16
N TYR A 35 0.97 -8.80 -14.47
CA TYR A 35 0.87 -7.41 -14.89
C TYR A 35 2.16 -6.85 -15.48
N PHE A 36 3.31 -7.44 -15.19
CA PHE A 36 4.61 -6.93 -15.63
C PHE A 36 5.37 -7.90 -16.53
N GLY A 37 4.81 -9.07 -16.86
CA GLY A 37 5.45 -10.05 -17.73
C GLY A 37 6.80 -10.55 -17.19
N ASN A 38 6.95 -10.59 -15.85
CA ASN A 38 8.22 -10.86 -15.16
C ASN A 38 9.34 -9.83 -15.42
N ALA A 39 9.00 -8.61 -15.84
CA ALA A 39 9.99 -7.56 -16.10
C ALA A 39 10.60 -6.96 -14.83
N ILE A 40 9.95 -7.11 -13.67
CA ILE A 40 10.50 -6.66 -12.39
C ILE A 40 11.52 -7.70 -11.89
N ALA A 41 12.74 -7.27 -11.60
CA ALA A 41 13.69 -8.03 -10.81
C ALA A 41 13.18 -8.04 -9.36
N LEU A 42 12.72 -9.20 -8.88
CA LEU A 42 12.08 -9.28 -7.56
C LEU A 42 13.07 -9.00 -6.43
N GLY A 43 12.66 -8.08 -5.55
CA GLY A 43 13.44 -7.56 -4.42
C GLY A 43 12.94 -8.05 -3.06
N GLY A 44 13.20 -7.26 -2.02
CA GLY A 44 12.69 -7.51 -0.67
C GLY A 44 11.27 -6.98 -0.48
N VAL A 45 10.43 -7.69 0.27
CA VAL A 45 9.17 -7.15 0.79
C VAL A 45 9.11 -7.40 2.29
N GLN A 46 8.83 -6.36 3.06
CA GLN A 46 8.80 -6.43 4.52
C GLN A 46 7.57 -5.74 5.08
N TRP A 47 7.19 -6.14 6.30
CA TRP A 47 6.07 -5.57 7.04
C TRP A 47 6.60 -4.76 8.22
N GLY A 48 6.23 -3.49 8.30
CA GLY A 48 6.75 -2.64 9.37
C GLY A 48 6.25 -1.20 9.31
N LEU A 49 6.90 -0.31 10.03
CA LEU A 49 6.63 1.11 9.95
C LEU A 49 7.17 1.66 8.63
N THR A 50 6.32 2.33 7.88
CA THR A 50 6.70 3.09 6.68
C THR A 50 7.35 4.41 7.11
N PRO A 51 8.22 4.99 6.26
CA PRO A 51 8.83 6.28 6.55
C PRO A 51 7.78 7.36 6.85
N TYR A 52 8.03 8.15 7.89
CA TYR A 52 7.23 9.33 8.28
C TYR A 52 5.78 9.05 8.70
N GLY A 53 5.35 7.79 8.85
CA GLY A 53 4.03 7.42 9.37
C GLY A 53 2.84 7.91 8.52
N SER A 54 3.11 8.39 7.30
CA SER A 54 2.11 9.02 6.43
C SER A 54 1.72 8.18 5.21
N SER A 55 2.37 7.03 4.98
CA SER A 55 2.06 6.12 3.88
C SER A 55 1.75 4.72 4.38
N ILE A 56 0.93 3.98 3.64
CA ILE A 56 0.61 2.57 3.94
C ILE A 56 1.50 1.59 3.16
N GLY A 57 2.23 2.08 2.17
CA GLY A 57 3.26 1.38 1.40
C GLY A 57 4.45 2.31 1.15
N PHE A 58 5.62 1.73 0.86
CA PHE A 58 6.80 2.49 0.43
C PHE A 58 7.80 1.61 -0.32
N TYR A 59 8.12 1.96 -1.56
CA TYR A 59 9.25 1.41 -2.30
C TYR A 59 10.54 2.22 -2.07
N ASN A 60 11.61 1.55 -1.65
CA ASN A 60 12.95 2.10 -1.52
C ASN A 60 13.84 1.67 -2.71
N PRO A 61 14.15 2.57 -3.66
CA PRO A 61 14.96 2.23 -4.84
C PRO A 61 16.40 1.85 -4.51
N LYS A 62 16.97 2.38 -3.41
CA LYS A 62 18.37 2.11 -3.03
C LYS A 62 18.60 0.65 -2.66
N PHE A 63 17.60 0.02 -2.03
CA PHE A 63 17.68 -1.36 -1.55
C PHE A 63 16.77 -2.32 -2.32
N ASP A 64 16.05 -1.81 -3.32
CA ASP A 64 15.04 -2.55 -4.07
C ASP A 64 14.08 -3.30 -3.14
N THR A 65 13.49 -2.57 -2.20
CA THR A 65 12.69 -3.13 -1.11
C THR A 65 11.36 -2.40 -1.00
N ILE A 66 10.26 -3.15 -0.90
CA ILE A 66 8.93 -2.65 -0.60
C ILE A 66 8.65 -2.84 0.89
N THR A 67 8.15 -1.81 1.57
CA THR A 67 7.67 -1.89 2.95
C THR A 67 6.17 -1.68 2.98
N LEU A 68 5.42 -2.64 3.52
CA LEU A 68 3.99 -2.55 3.73
C LEU A 68 3.71 -2.24 5.21
N HIS A 69 2.79 -1.32 5.46
CA HIS A 69 2.42 -0.95 6.82
C HIS A 69 1.65 -2.09 7.51
N GLN A 70 1.95 -2.36 8.79
CA GLN A 70 1.34 -3.47 9.54
C GLN A 70 -0.19 -3.40 9.65
N SER A 71 -0.78 -2.20 9.56
CA SER A 71 -2.25 -2.03 9.55
C SER A 71 -2.93 -2.72 8.35
N LEU A 72 -2.17 -3.11 7.33
CA LEU A 72 -2.66 -3.82 6.15
C LEU A 72 -2.80 -5.34 6.37
N ALA A 73 -2.18 -5.91 7.41
CA ALA A 73 -2.10 -7.37 7.60
C ALA A 73 -3.47 -8.06 7.71
N LEU A 74 -4.50 -7.35 8.19
CA LEU A 74 -5.86 -7.87 8.31
C LEU A 74 -6.76 -7.50 7.12
N ARG A 75 -6.21 -6.84 6.10
CA ARG A 75 -6.96 -6.26 4.97
C ARG A 75 -6.33 -6.72 3.66
N GLU A 76 -6.35 -8.02 3.41
CA GLU A 76 -5.66 -8.68 2.28
C GLU A 76 -5.86 -7.96 0.94
N ARG A 77 -7.11 -7.60 0.58
CA ARG A 77 -7.39 -6.87 -0.66
C ARG A 77 -6.73 -5.50 -0.72
N LEU A 78 -6.74 -4.76 0.39
CA LEU A 78 -6.04 -3.47 0.44
C LEU A 78 -4.51 -3.66 0.42
N ALA A 79 -4.00 -4.70 1.09
CA ALA A 79 -2.57 -5.04 1.03
C ALA A 79 -2.14 -5.38 -0.40
N TYR A 80 -2.97 -6.11 -1.14
CA TYR A 80 -2.75 -6.40 -2.56
C TYR A 80 -2.68 -5.12 -3.39
N ASP A 81 -3.66 -4.22 -3.23
CA ASP A 81 -3.73 -2.96 -3.99
C ASP A 81 -2.51 -2.07 -3.69
N VAL A 82 -2.08 -2.00 -2.43
CA VAL A 82 -0.88 -1.26 -2.01
C VAL A 82 0.39 -1.92 -2.55
N LEU A 83 0.50 -3.24 -2.49
CA LEU A 83 1.65 -3.96 -3.05
C LEU A 83 1.76 -3.71 -4.55
N LEU A 84 0.65 -3.81 -5.28
CA LEU A 84 0.58 -3.49 -6.71
C LEU A 84 1.02 -2.05 -6.99
N HIS A 85 0.58 -1.09 -6.18
CA HIS A 85 1.00 0.31 -6.27
C HIS A 85 2.52 0.47 -6.13
N GLU A 86 3.12 -0.09 -5.08
CA GLU A 86 4.57 -0.02 -4.86
C GLU A 86 5.37 -0.73 -5.95
N MET A 87 4.82 -1.82 -6.51
CA MET A 87 5.45 -2.51 -7.65
C MET A 87 5.48 -1.66 -8.93
N ILE A 88 4.54 -0.72 -9.12
CA ILE A 88 4.62 0.22 -10.23
C ILE A 88 5.83 1.15 -10.03
N HIS A 89 6.06 1.67 -8.82
CA HIS A 89 7.25 2.49 -8.54
C HIS A 89 8.54 1.72 -8.81
N GLN A 90 8.59 0.46 -8.38
CA GLN A 90 9.70 -0.44 -8.63
C GLN A 90 9.93 -0.68 -10.13
N TYR A 91 8.88 -1.00 -10.87
CA TYR A 91 8.96 -1.24 -12.31
C TYR A 91 9.52 -0.03 -13.05
N LEU A 92 9.00 1.17 -12.78
CA LEU A 92 9.47 2.40 -13.41
C LEU A 92 10.93 2.70 -13.05
N HIS A 93 11.34 2.40 -11.82
CA HIS A 93 12.72 2.56 -11.36
C HIS A 93 13.68 1.63 -12.12
N GLN A 94 13.39 0.33 -12.10
CA GLN A 94 14.25 -0.69 -12.69
C GLN A 94 14.35 -0.57 -14.21
N THR A 95 13.27 -0.14 -14.86
CA THR A 95 13.25 0.08 -16.32
C THR A 95 13.77 1.46 -16.74
N LYS A 96 14.19 2.31 -15.78
CA LYS A 96 14.68 3.68 -16.01
C LYS A 96 13.71 4.51 -16.84
N ARG A 97 12.41 4.37 -16.59
CA ARG A 97 11.35 5.09 -17.31
C ARG A 97 10.94 6.40 -16.64
N TYR A 98 11.62 6.81 -15.57
CA TYR A 98 11.47 8.16 -15.01
C TYR A 98 12.14 9.19 -15.92
N GLY A 99 11.43 10.28 -16.25
CA GLY A 99 12.07 11.49 -16.76
C GLY A 99 12.95 12.14 -15.70
N ALA A 100 13.88 13.01 -16.12
CA ALA A 100 14.79 13.72 -15.21
C ALA A 100 14.07 14.58 -14.15
N ASP A 101 12.83 14.99 -14.44
CA ASP A 101 12.01 15.91 -13.63
C ASP A 101 10.73 15.26 -13.08
N ASP A 102 10.58 13.94 -13.20
CA ASP A 102 9.34 13.27 -12.82
C ASP A 102 9.24 13.05 -11.31
N ASP A 103 8.22 13.65 -10.70
CA ASP A 103 7.73 13.14 -9.44
C ASP A 103 7.24 11.69 -9.64
N ALA A 104 7.49 10.84 -8.65
CA ALA A 104 7.24 9.40 -8.81
C ALA A 104 5.75 9.05 -8.93
N HIS A 105 4.82 10.00 -8.72
CA HIS A 105 3.39 9.77 -8.56
C HIS A 105 2.48 10.55 -9.53
N HIS A 106 2.99 11.53 -10.28
CA HIS A 106 2.18 12.35 -11.21
C HIS A 106 2.80 12.46 -12.62
N SER A 107 3.82 11.67 -12.91
CA SER A 107 4.36 11.54 -14.26
C SER A 107 3.34 10.91 -15.22
N GLN A 108 3.44 11.24 -16.51
CA GLN A 108 2.62 10.59 -17.53
C GLN A 108 2.87 9.09 -17.57
N VAL A 109 4.13 8.67 -17.38
CA VAL A 109 4.52 7.26 -17.42
C VAL A 109 3.88 6.46 -16.28
N TRP A 110 3.79 7.06 -15.09
CA TRP A 110 3.04 6.50 -13.97
C TRP A 110 1.56 6.32 -14.31
N CYS A 111 0.92 7.38 -14.83
CA CYS A 111 -0.48 7.34 -15.23
C CYS A 111 -0.74 6.27 -16.31
N ASP A 112 0.15 6.15 -17.29
CA ASP A 112 0.06 5.15 -18.35
C ASP A 112 0.12 3.72 -17.78
N GLN A 113 0.94 3.47 -16.75
CA GLN A 113 0.96 2.17 -16.07
C GLN A 113 -0.33 1.90 -15.28
N LEU A 114 -0.84 2.89 -14.54
CA LEU A 114 -2.14 2.74 -13.85
C LEU A 114 -3.26 2.42 -14.84
N ASN A 115 -3.33 3.11 -15.97
CA ASN A 115 -4.37 2.90 -16.96
C ASN A 115 -4.25 1.52 -17.62
N ARG A 116 -3.03 1.10 -17.97
CA ARG A 116 -2.77 -0.23 -18.53
C ARG A 116 -3.18 -1.34 -17.54
N ILE A 117 -2.78 -1.22 -16.28
CA ILE A 117 -3.09 -2.23 -15.25
C ILE A 117 -4.59 -2.21 -14.91
N GLY A 118 -5.21 -1.03 -14.83
CA GLY A 118 -6.64 -0.89 -14.60
C GLY A 118 -7.49 -1.58 -15.66
N GLN A 119 -7.09 -1.51 -16.94
CA GLN A 119 -7.74 -2.29 -18.01
C GLN A 119 -7.59 -3.80 -17.80
N LEU A 120 -6.41 -4.28 -17.39
CA LEU A 120 -6.17 -5.70 -17.08
C LEU A 120 -6.92 -6.19 -15.82
N LEU A 121 -7.31 -5.27 -14.96
CA LEU A 121 -8.16 -5.50 -13.79
C LEU A 121 -9.66 -5.37 -14.11
N GLU A 122 -10.00 -5.09 -15.36
CA GLU A 122 -11.39 -4.81 -15.80
C GLU A 122 -12.04 -3.69 -14.98
N LEU A 123 -11.24 -2.74 -14.50
CA LEU A 123 -11.78 -1.59 -13.79
C LEU A 123 -12.56 -0.71 -14.76
N PRO A 124 -13.68 -0.12 -14.31
CA PRO A 124 -14.39 0.86 -15.09
C PRO A 124 -13.50 1.98 -15.58
N TYR A 125 -13.77 2.45 -16.79
CA TYR A 125 -12.97 3.44 -17.51
C TYR A 125 -12.67 4.74 -16.71
N TYR A 126 -13.56 5.12 -15.78
CA TYR A 126 -13.38 6.31 -14.95
C TYR A 126 -12.22 6.21 -13.94
N TYR A 127 -11.75 5.00 -13.61
CA TYR A 127 -10.54 4.81 -12.80
C TYR A 127 -9.25 4.85 -13.62
N THR A 128 -9.32 4.83 -14.95
CA THR A 128 -8.18 4.69 -15.88
C THR A 128 -7.89 5.96 -16.69
N LEU A 129 -8.25 7.14 -16.18
CA LEU A 129 -8.19 8.40 -16.92
C LEU A 129 -7.37 9.50 -16.25
N TRP A 130 -6.44 9.15 -15.35
CA TRP A 130 -5.76 10.17 -14.54
C TRP A 130 -4.99 11.23 -15.35
N ARG A 131 -4.77 11.05 -16.67
CA ARG A 131 -4.14 12.09 -17.50
C ARG A 131 -4.30 11.95 -19.03
N LYS A 132 -5.53 11.93 -19.56
CA LYS A 132 -5.77 12.38 -20.93
C LYS A 132 -7.10 13.13 -20.98
N THR A 133 -7.00 14.39 -21.42
CA THR A 133 -8.06 15.37 -21.71
C THR A 133 -8.71 16.11 -20.53
N THR A 134 -8.37 17.40 -20.45
CA THR A 134 -9.29 18.46 -19.97
C THR A 134 -10.57 18.55 -20.82
N GLU A 135 -10.66 17.87 -21.96
CA GLU A 135 -11.96 17.53 -22.54
C GLU A 135 -12.61 16.43 -21.71
N ARG A 136 -13.51 16.87 -20.82
CA ARG A 136 -14.54 16.05 -20.21
C ARG A 136 -15.31 15.35 -21.34
N LEU A 137 -15.25 14.03 -21.41
CA LEU A 137 -16.36 13.32 -22.04
C LEU A 137 -17.62 13.61 -21.21
N PRO A 138 -18.77 13.93 -21.82
CA PRO A 138 -20.02 14.12 -21.08
C PRO A 138 -20.36 12.78 -20.42
N ILE A 139 -20.14 12.69 -19.12
CA ILE A 139 -20.55 11.56 -18.29
C ILE A 139 -22.01 11.83 -17.93
N ASP A 140 -22.94 11.27 -18.71
CA ASP A 140 -24.36 11.19 -18.36
C ASP A 140 -24.62 10.05 -17.35
N ASP A 141 -23.78 9.95 -16.31
CA ASP A 141 -24.00 9.04 -15.18
C ASP A 141 -24.57 9.82 -13.98
N PRO A 142 -25.83 9.54 -13.57
CA PRO A 142 -26.49 10.24 -12.46
C PRO A 142 -25.83 10.01 -11.10
N ILE A 143 -25.01 8.97 -10.92
CA ILE A 143 -24.32 8.67 -9.66
C ILE A 143 -23.12 9.61 -9.44
N ILE A 144 -22.52 10.08 -10.53
CA ILE A 144 -21.26 10.84 -10.51
C ILE A 144 -21.48 12.35 -10.38
N LYS A 145 -22.65 12.88 -10.77
CA LYS A 145 -22.99 14.32 -10.68
C LYS A 145 -22.89 14.94 -9.28
N GLY A 146 -22.80 14.13 -8.22
CA GLY A 146 -22.80 14.62 -6.83
C GLY A 146 -21.46 14.63 -6.08
N ARG A 147 -20.35 14.11 -6.63
CA ARG A 147 -19.14 13.81 -5.81
C ARG A 147 -17.77 14.23 -6.34
N TYR A 148 -17.68 15.05 -7.39
CA TYR A 148 -16.37 15.57 -7.82
C TYR A 148 -16.12 16.99 -7.30
N CYS A 149 -15.07 17.13 -6.49
CA CYS A 149 -14.48 18.41 -6.11
C CYS A 149 -13.84 19.06 -7.35
N ASP A 150 -14.22 20.31 -7.64
CA ASP A 150 -13.51 21.19 -8.55
C ASP A 150 -12.06 21.38 -8.08
N ILE A 151 -11.12 20.69 -8.74
CA ILE A 151 -9.67 20.91 -8.54
C ILE A 151 -9.17 22.12 -9.35
N GLU A 152 -9.92 22.59 -10.36
CA GLU A 152 -9.49 23.71 -11.23
C GLU A 152 -9.85 25.12 -10.74
N THR A 153 -10.59 25.31 -9.64
CA THR A 153 -10.95 26.66 -9.15
C THR A 153 -10.31 27.08 -7.83
N ARG A 154 -9.44 26.26 -7.21
CA ARG A 154 -8.66 26.68 -6.03
C ARG A 154 -7.35 27.41 -6.37
N ARG A 155 -7.41 28.43 -7.25
CA ARG A 155 -6.72 29.68 -6.92
C ARG A 155 -7.62 30.43 -5.95
N VAL A 156 -7.60 30.02 -4.69
CA VAL A 156 -8.18 30.81 -3.61
C VAL A 156 -7.42 32.13 -3.60
N ARG A 157 -8.07 33.20 -4.10
CA ARG A 157 -7.66 34.57 -3.78
C ARG A 157 -7.59 34.63 -2.25
N ARG A 158 -6.41 34.90 -1.69
CA ARG A 158 -6.29 35.19 -0.26
C ARG A 158 -7.31 36.31 0.06
N PRO A 159 -8.27 36.08 0.96
CA PRO A 159 -9.05 37.20 1.48
C PRO A 159 -8.08 38.17 2.18
N PRO A 160 -8.30 39.49 2.10
CA PRO A 160 -7.47 40.45 2.79
C PRO A 160 -7.48 40.14 4.30
N THR A 161 -6.30 39.90 4.87
CA THR A 161 -6.10 39.72 6.31
C THR A 161 -6.37 41.03 7.04
N LYS A 162 -7.64 41.22 7.44
CA LYS A 162 -8.02 42.04 8.59
C LYS A 162 -9.16 41.34 9.32
N ALA A 163 -8.80 40.43 10.22
CA ALA A 163 -9.66 40.00 11.31
C ALA A 163 -8.84 40.05 12.60
N GLN A 164 -9.37 40.77 13.58
CA GLN A 164 -8.78 41.00 14.90
C GLN A 164 -8.64 39.66 15.65
N SER A 165 -7.47 39.44 16.24
CA SER A 165 -7.23 38.34 17.18
C SER A 165 -8.01 38.63 18.47
N THR A 166 -8.99 37.78 18.78
CA THR A 166 -9.48 37.66 20.15
C THR A 166 -8.52 36.74 20.90
N TRP A 167 -7.84 37.32 21.89
CA TRP A 167 -6.98 36.61 22.83
C TRP A 167 -7.83 35.65 23.67
N VAL A 168 -7.48 34.36 23.68
CA VAL A 168 -8.03 33.38 24.64
C VAL A 168 -7.05 33.29 25.80
N PRO A 169 -7.49 33.39 27.07
CA PRO A 169 -6.62 33.29 28.23
C PRO A 169 -5.86 31.95 28.26
N VAL A 170 -4.58 32.01 28.61
CA VAL A 170 -3.63 30.87 28.63
C VAL A 170 -4.15 29.68 29.45
N ASP A 171 -4.99 29.95 30.45
CA ASP A 171 -5.49 28.93 31.39
C ASP A 171 -6.54 27.99 30.77
N GLU A 172 -7.31 28.43 29.77
CA GLU A 172 -8.26 27.56 29.05
C GLU A 172 -7.55 26.64 28.05
N GLN A 173 -6.43 27.10 27.47
CA GLN A 173 -5.64 26.32 26.53
C GLN A 173 -4.90 25.17 27.22
N ALA A 174 -4.48 25.37 28.47
CA ALA A 174 -3.82 24.33 29.27
C ALA A 174 -4.76 23.16 29.64
N LYS A 175 -6.05 23.44 29.93
CA LYS A 175 -7.04 22.39 30.24
C LYS A 175 -7.35 21.49 29.05
N SER A 176 -7.53 22.07 27.87
CA SER A 176 -7.80 21.30 26.64
C SER A 176 -6.65 20.34 26.26
N ILE A 177 -5.41 20.75 26.51
CA ILE A 177 -4.22 19.91 26.25
C ILE A 177 -4.11 18.77 27.26
N ALA A 178 -4.47 18.98 28.52
CA ALA A 178 -4.45 17.95 29.56
C ALA A 178 -5.49 16.85 29.29
N GLU A 179 -6.73 17.22 28.94
CA GLU A 179 -7.81 16.27 28.63
C GLU A 179 -7.52 15.43 27.38
N SER A 180 -6.84 16.04 26.39
CA SER A 180 -6.43 15.34 25.16
C SER A 180 -5.31 14.30 25.40
N LYS A 181 -4.44 14.53 26.40
CA LYS A 181 -3.36 13.60 26.75
C LYS A 181 -3.86 12.38 27.51
N GLU A 182 -4.84 12.53 28.39
CA GLU A 182 -5.43 11.38 29.11
C GLU A 182 -6.22 10.45 28.16
N LEU A 183 -6.96 11.01 27.20
CA LEU A 183 -7.64 10.21 26.18
C LEU A 183 -6.66 9.43 25.26
N SER A 184 -5.49 10.01 24.98
CA SER A 184 -4.46 9.36 24.16
C SER A 184 -3.76 8.19 24.87
N LEU A 185 -3.56 8.29 26.19
CA LEU A 185 -2.89 7.25 26.98
C LEU A 185 -3.81 6.05 27.25
N ALA A 186 -5.11 6.29 27.41
CA ALA A 186 -6.11 5.22 27.56
C ALA A 186 -6.22 4.34 26.30
N ASN A 187 -6.06 4.93 25.10
CA ASN A 187 -6.14 4.19 23.83
C ASN A 187 -4.86 3.41 23.49
N HIS A 188 -3.69 3.82 23.98
CA HIS A 188 -2.43 3.12 23.69
C HIS A 188 -2.29 1.79 24.46
N SER A 189 -2.90 1.67 25.64
CA SER A 189 -2.83 0.45 26.45
C SER A 189 -3.68 -0.71 25.91
N GLN A 190 -4.61 -0.47 24.99
CA GLN A 190 -5.45 -1.52 24.39
C GLN A 190 -4.83 -2.14 23.12
N LEU A 191 -3.80 -1.53 22.54
CA LEU A 191 -3.15 -2.02 21.30
C LEU A 191 -2.04 -3.07 21.53
N LEU A 192 -1.68 -3.35 22.79
CA LEU A 192 -0.57 -4.27 23.14
C LEU A 192 -1.01 -5.62 23.72
N HIS A 193 -2.30 -5.97 23.62
CA HIS A 193 -2.79 -7.31 23.93
C HIS A 193 -3.48 -7.91 22.70
N PHE A 194 -2.68 -8.56 21.85
CA PHE A 194 -3.17 -9.40 20.77
C PHE A 194 -3.55 -10.78 21.32
N PRO A 195 -4.83 -11.19 21.27
CA PRO A 195 -5.17 -12.58 21.51
C PRO A 195 -4.67 -13.43 20.35
N GLN A 196 -3.78 -14.39 20.61
CA GLN A 196 -3.24 -15.33 19.61
C GLN A 196 -4.31 -16.29 19.01
N ASN A 197 -5.58 -16.14 19.35
CA ASN A 197 -6.60 -17.17 19.12
C ASN A 197 -7.81 -16.75 18.26
N SER A 198 -7.89 -15.53 17.73
CA SER A 198 -8.94 -15.20 16.75
C SER A 198 -8.49 -15.53 15.33
N ARG A 199 -8.41 -16.83 15.02
CA ARG A 199 -8.18 -17.34 13.65
C ARG A 199 -9.43 -17.10 12.79
N PRO A 200 -9.32 -16.54 11.58
CA PRO A 200 -10.32 -16.73 10.54
C PRO A 200 -10.32 -18.22 10.14
N LYS A 201 -11.47 -18.90 10.26
CA LYS A 201 -11.65 -20.26 9.73
C LYS A 201 -11.56 -20.19 8.21
N GLY A 202 -10.46 -20.65 7.60
CA GLY A 202 -10.39 -20.65 6.15
C GLY A 202 -9.14 -21.14 5.43
N TYR A 203 -8.06 -21.55 6.10
CA TYR A 203 -6.85 -21.94 5.38
C TYR A 203 -6.28 -23.26 5.90
N TYR A 204 -6.34 -24.26 5.01
CA TYR A 204 -5.92 -25.67 5.15
C TYR A 204 -6.63 -26.46 6.26
N ASN A 205 -7.19 -27.62 5.90
CA ASN A 205 -7.61 -28.58 6.92
C ASN A 205 -6.36 -29.15 7.63
N ASP A 206 -6.48 -29.60 8.88
CA ASP A 206 -5.34 -30.17 9.64
C ASP A 206 -4.64 -31.32 8.88
N HIS A 207 -5.33 -31.92 7.91
CA HIS A 207 -4.80 -32.95 7.03
C HIS A 207 -3.81 -32.40 5.98
N GLU A 208 -4.04 -31.22 5.41
CA GLU A 208 -3.12 -30.59 4.45
C GLU A 208 -1.85 -30.04 5.11
N VAL A 209 -1.95 -29.50 6.34
CA VAL A 209 -0.77 -29.09 7.13
C VAL A 209 0.11 -30.30 7.46
N ARG A 210 -0.51 -31.44 7.78
CA ARG A 210 0.21 -32.70 8.05
C ARG A 210 0.92 -33.24 6.81
N LEU A 211 0.28 -33.19 5.64
CA LEU A 211 0.91 -33.62 4.38
C LEU A 211 2.10 -32.75 3.98
N LEU A 212 2.05 -31.45 4.26
CA LEU A 212 3.18 -30.55 4.00
C LEU A 212 4.36 -30.82 4.96
N GLN A 213 4.09 -31.15 6.23
CA GLN A 213 5.11 -31.52 7.20
C GLN A 213 5.76 -32.88 6.91
N GLU A 214 4.96 -33.87 6.47
CA GLU A 214 5.47 -35.20 6.07
C GLU A 214 6.36 -35.10 4.81
N ASN A 215 5.99 -34.26 3.84
CA ASN A 215 6.80 -34.05 2.63
C ASN A 215 8.12 -33.28 2.88
N LEU A 216 8.14 -32.37 3.85
CA LEU A 216 9.37 -31.67 4.26
C LEU A 216 10.32 -32.55 5.09
N SER A 217 9.78 -33.56 5.76
CA SER A 217 10.59 -34.51 6.55
C SER A 217 11.26 -35.56 5.64
N ASN A 218 10.61 -35.94 4.54
CA ASN A 218 11.13 -36.92 3.59
C ASN A 218 12.18 -36.35 2.62
N SER A 219 12.29 -35.03 2.47
CA SER A 219 13.28 -34.40 1.58
C SER A 219 14.66 -34.15 2.21
N ASN A 220 14.84 -34.50 3.49
CA ASN A 220 16.12 -34.42 4.21
C ASN A 220 16.76 -35.79 4.49
N ALA A 221 16.27 -36.86 3.84
CA ALA A 221 16.71 -38.24 4.06
C ALA A 221 17.61 -38.81 2.94
N ASP A 222 18.00 -38.00 1.96
CA ASP A 222 19.01 -38.30 0.92
C ASP A 222 20.16 -37.29 0.99
#